data_AF-A0A966R6K9-F1
#
_entry.id   AF-A0A966R6K9-F1
#
_cell.length_a   1.000
_cell.length_b   1.000
_cell.length_c   1.000
_cell.angle_alpha   90.00
_cell.angle_beta   90.00
_cell.angle_gamma   90.00
#
_symmetry.space_group_name_H-M   'P 1'
#
loop_
_entity.id
_entity.type
_entity.pdbx_description
1 polymer ?
#
loop_
_entity_poly.entity_id
_entity_poly.type
_entity_poly.pdbx_seq_one_letter_code
_entity_poly.pdbx_strand_id
1 'polypeptide(L)'
;SFINSIRLQRPASSVAQKCGMDRSDAIAVDLRGNVLTCQNVSAQAMAPNAESHRIGHVGDLASVALRTATHWSKRSDCPKCPVLHICKGACMFLEGPLWEASCNNAYSDALPIFAAGIEFLTGLVPIYIEGHLPEDRKDVFGLLQVPSPSACGHTKPFPVPVVTA
;
A
#
# COMPACT_ATOMS: atom_id res chain seq x y z
N SER A 1 9.30 5.54 12.81
CA SER A 1 9.80 6.02 11.52
C SER A 1 10.52 4.89 10.78
N PHE A 2 10.73 5.01 9.47
CA PHE A 2 11.49 4.03 8.68
C PHE A 2 12.94 3.87 9.19
N ILE A 3 13.61 4.98 9.49
CA ILE A 3 14.96 5.00 10.06
C ILE A 3 15.05 4.16 11.34
N ASN A 4 14.09 4.29 12.26
CA ASN A 4 14.07 3.47 13.48
C ASN A 4 13.78 1.99 13.19
N SER A 5 13.02 1.67 12.14
CA SER A 5 12.81 0.28 11.74
C SER A 5 14.13 -0.38 11.35
N ILE A 6 15.02 0.33 10.65
CA ILE A 6 16.37 -0.17 10.32
C ILE A 6 17.23 -0.24 11.58
N ARG A 7 17.35 0.87 12.33
CA ARG A 7 18.23 0.96 13.52
C ARG A 7 17.90 -0.08 14.59
N LEU A 8 16.62 -0.37 14.79
CA LEU A 8 16.13 -1.31 15.81
C LEU A 8 15.83 -2.69 15.24
N GLN A 9 16.15 -2.94 13.96
CA GLN A 9 15.88 -4.21 13.29
C GLN A 9 14.43 -4.68 13.47
N ARG A 10 13.48 -3.75 13.33
CA ARG A 10 12.06 -4.02 13.56
C ARG A 10 11.61 -5.14 12.62
N PRO A 11 11.10 -6.28 13.14
CA PRO A 11 10.67 -7.37 12.28
C PRO A 11 9.42 -6.97 11.49
N ALA A 12 9.31 -7.46 10.25
CA ALA A 12 8.15 -7.22 9.39
C ALA A 12 6.83 -7.68 10.06
N SER A 13 6.86 -8.76 10.84
CA SER A 13 5.68 -9.27 11.60
C SER A 13 5.06 -8.27 12.57
N SER A 14 5.79 -7.23 12.96
CA SER A 14 5.27 -6.15 13.82
C SER A 14 4.60 -5.01 13.03
N VAL A 15 4.59 -5.06 11.70
CA VAL A 15 4.06 -4.02 10.82
C VAL A 15 2.58 -4.33 10.53
N ALA A 16 1.70 -3.45 10.98
CA ALA A 16 0.28 -3.50 10.62
C ALA A 16 0.05 -3.06 9.17
N GLN A 17 -1.14 -3.34 8.63
CA GLN A 17 -1.58 -2.86 7.34
C GLN A 17 -1.65 -1.32 7.30
N LYS A 18 -1.47 -0.71 6.12
CA LYS A 18 -1.47 0.75 5.91
C LYS A 18 -2.66 1.46 6.55
N CYS A 19 -3.86 0.89 6.41
CA CYS A 19 -5.09 1.45 6.96
C CYS A 19 -5.30 1.19 8.45
N GLY A 20 -4.56 0.25 9.05
CA GLY A 20 -4.71 -0.15 10.45
C GLY A 20 -5.98 -0.94 10.79
N MET A 21 -6.80 -1.30 9.79
CA MET A 21 -8.03 -2.08 9.98
C MET A 21 -7.75 -3.56 10.29
N ASP A 22 -6.51 -4.03 10.14
CA ASP A 22 -6.06 -5.36 10.54
C ASP A 22 -5.85 -5.50 12.06
N ARG A 23 -5.86 -4.39 12.80
CA ARG A 23 -5.64 -4.39 14.25
C ARG A 23 -6.91 -4.82 14.97
N SER A 24 -6.76 -5.66 15.99
CA SER A 24 -7.87 -6.13 16.83
C SER A 24 -8.51 -5.04 17.70
N ASP A 25 -7.83 -3.90 17.88
CA ASP A 25 -8.28 -2.76 18.67
C ASP A 25 -8.83 -1.61 17.81
N ALA A 26 -9.01 -1.82 16.50
CA ALA A 26 -9.52 -0.83 15.56
C ALA A 26 -10.76 -1.35 14.83
N ILE A 27 -11.76 -0.48 14.68
CA ILE A 27 -13.01 -0.79 14.01
C ILE A 27 -13.55 0.48 13.33
N ALA A 28 -14.15 0.32 12.15
CA ALA A 28 -14.85 1.39 11.46
C ALA A 28 -16.36 1.17 11.61
N VAL A 29 -17.08 2.21 12.05
CA VAL A 29 -18.52 2.11 12.35
C VAL A 29 -19.24 3.33 11.79
N ASP A 30 -20.39 3.12 11.17
CA ASP A 30 -21.26 4.21 10.73
C ASP A 30 -22.21 4.70 11.85
N LEU A 31 -22.95 5.79 11.61
CA LEU A 31 -23.88 6.35 12.60
C LEU A 31 -25.08 5.45 12.93
N ARG A 32 -25.28 4.36 12.18
CA ARG A 32 -26.33 3.36 12.45
C ARG A 32 -25.78 2.15 13.20
N GLY A 33 -24.51 2.16 13.58
CA GLY A 33 -23.86 1.05 14.28
C GLY A 33 -23.43 -0.09 13.36
N ASN A 34 -23.49 0.07 12.03
CA ASN A 34 -22.95 -0.95 11.13
C ASN A 34 -21.42 -0.93 11.21
N VAL A 35 -20.84 -2.12 11.31
CA VAL A 35 -19.39 -2.28 11.26
C VAL A 35 -18.96 -2.44 9.82
N LEU A 36 -17.93 -1.68 9.46
CA LEU A 36 -17.40 -1.59 8.11
C LEU A 36 -15.98 -2.14 8.03
N THR A 37 -15.59 -2.58 6.83
CA THR A 37 -14.23 -3.02 6.54
C THR A 37 -13.18 -1.91 6.64
N CYS A 38 -13.56 -0.66 6.41
CA CYS A 38 -12.73 0.54 6.58
C CYS A 38 -13.60 1.81 6.64
N GLN A 39 -12.99 2.94 6.96
CA GLN A 39 -13.66 4.24 7.09
C GLN A 39 -14.03 4.93 5.77
N ASN A 40 -13.49 4.44 4.64
CA ASN A 40 -13.65 5.08 3.32
C ASN A 40 -14.84 4.51 2.52
N VAL A 41 -15.61 3.61 3.10
CA VAL A 41 -16.69 2.88 2.43
C VAL A 41 -17.98 3.02 3.22
N SER A 42 -19.10 2.62 2.63
CA SER A 42 -20.41 2.63 3.29
C SER A 42 -20.94 1.21 3.47
N ALA A 43 -21.94 1.05 4.34
CA ALA A 43 -22.60 -0.24 4.55
C ALA A 43 -23.34 -0.77 3.30
N GLN A 44 -23.56 0.08 2.30
CA GLN A 44 -24.20 -0.28 1.03
C GLN A 44 -23.18 -0.58 -0.09
N ALA A 45 -21.91 -0.24 0.13
CA ALA A 45 -20.88 -0.41 -0.87
C ALA A 45 -20.42 -1.87 -0.96
N MET A 46 -20.08 -2.28 -2.18
CA MET A 46 -19.48 -3.58 -2.47
C MET A 46 -18.02 -3.35 -2.87
N ALA A 47 -17.12 -4.19 -2.37
CA ALA A 47 -15.73 -4.20 -2.77
C ALA A 47 -15.57 -4.72 -4.21
N PRO A 48 -14.43 -4.47 -4.88
CA PRO A 48 -14.18 -4.97 -6.24
C PRO A 48 -14.25 -6.49 -6.39
N ASN A 49 -14.11 -7.24 -5.28
CA ASN A 49 -14.31 -8.70 -5.23
C ASN A 49 -15.78 -9.11 -4.99
N ALA A 50 -16.73 -8.18 -5.17
CA ALA A 50 -18.18 -8.36 -4.98
C ALA A 50 -18.63 -8.71 -3.56
N GLU A 51 -17.81 -8.43 -2.55
CA GLU A 51 -18.12 -8.67 -1.14
C GLU A 51 -18.58 -7.39 -0.44
N SER A 52 -19.46 -7.53 0.55
CA SER A 52 -19.99 -6.35 1.25
C SER A 52 -18.92 -5.69 2.10
N HIS A 53 -18.89 -4.36 2.08
CA HIS A 53 -18.12 -3.59 3.05
C HIS A 53 -18.76 -3.56 4.44
N ARG A 54 -20.02 -4.01 4.59
CA ARG A 54 -20.68 -4.20 5.88
C ARG A 54 -20.35 -5.59 6.43
N ILE A 55 -19.58 -5.62 7.51
CA ILE A 55 -19.09 -6.87 8.13
C ILE A 55 -19.76 -7.20 9.46
N GLY A 56 -20.77 -6.43 9.88
CA GLY A 56 -21.55 -6.71 11.08
C GLY A 56 -22.21 -5.47 11.66
N HIS A 57 -22.51 -5.52 12.96
CA HIS A 57 -23.13 -4.43 13.71
C HIS A 57 -22.57 -4.40 15.15
N VAL A 58 -22.47 -3.22 15.76
CA VAL A 58 -21.91 -3.06 17.12
C VAL A 58 -22.70 -3.79 18.21
N GLY A 59 -23.96 -4.14 17.93
CA GLY A 59 -24.79 -4.97 18.80
C GLY A 59 -24.38 -6.45 18.85
N ASP A 60 -23.52 -6.90 17.94
CA ASP A 60 -22.99 -8.26 17.88
C ASP A 60 -21.56 -8.24 17.32
N LEU A 61 -20.62 -7.79 18.16
CA LEU A 61 -19.20 -7.73 17.77
C LEU A 61 -18.57 -9.12 17.56
N ALA A 62 -19.16 -10.18 18.11
CA ALA A 62 -18.63 -11.52 17.97
C ALA A 62 -18.75 -12.06 16.53
N SER A 63 -19.75 -11.60 15.76
CA SER A 63 -19.91 -11.97 14.35
C SER A 63 -19.11 -11.11 13.38
N VAL A 64 -18.51 -10.00 13.85
CA VAL A 64 -17.71 -9.08 13.04
C VAL A 64 -16.40 -9.74 12.61
N ALA A 65 -16.18 -9.86 11.30
CA ALA A 65 -14.95 -10.42 10.77
C ALA A 65 -14.56 -9.84 9.40
N LEU A 66 -13.27 -9.59 9.20
CA LEU A 66 -12.66 -9.31 7.90
C LEU A 66 -12.40 -10.64 7.18
N ARG A 67 -13.31 -11.02 6.27
CA ARG A 67 -13.21 -12.31 5.55
C ARG A 67 -12.55 -12.20 4.18
N THR A 68 -12.53 -11.00 3.62
CA THR A 68 -12.30 -10.77 2.18
C THR A 68 -11.12 -9.83 1.93
N ALA A 69 -10.36 -9.52 2.99
CA ALA A 69 -9.14 -8.72 2.95
C ALA A 69 -7.89 -9.61 2.86
N THR A 70 -6.93 -9.20 2.03
CA THR A 70 -5.63 -9.85 1.89
C THR A 70 -4.55 -8.98 2.53
N HIS A 71 -4.15 -9.34 3.75
CA HIS A 71 -3.05 -8.70 4.47
C HIS A 71 -1.72 -8.86 3.72
N TRP A 72 -0.83 -7.87 3.84
CA TRP A 72 0.48 -7.89 3.15
C TRP A 72 1.30 -9.14 3.44
N SER A 73 1.21 -9.71 4.64
CA SER A 73 1.96 -10.91 5.02
C SER A 73 1.52 -12.17 4.28
N LYS A 74 0.36 -12.12 3.62
CA LYS A 74 -0.18 -13.20 2.78
C LYS A 74 0.17 -13.02 1.31
N ARG A 75 0.78 -11.89 0.92
CA ARG A 75 1.26 -11.64 -0.44
C ARG A 75 2.73 -12.04 -0.55
N SER A 76 3.11 -12.79 -1.58
CA SER A 76 4.46 -13.36 -1.73
C SER A 76 5.58 -12.32 -1.77
N ASP A 77 5.29 -11.14 -2.30
CA ASP A 77 6.30 -10.14 -2.64
C ASP A 77 6.45 -9.09 -1.54
N CYS A 78 5.39 -8.80 -0.79
CA CYS A 78 5.40 -7.76 0.24
C CYS A 78 6.46 -8.00 1.32
N PRO A 79 6.63 -9.22 1.90
CA PRO A 79 7.66 -9.49 2.91
C PRO A 79 9.10 -9.30 2.41
N LYS A 80 9.31 -9.32 1.08
CA LYS A 80 10.63 -9.17 0.44
C LYS A 80 10.88 -7.73 -0.04
N CYS A 81 9.88 -6.86 0.07
CA CYS A 81 9.93 -5.51 -0.48
C CYS A 81 10.68 -4.56 0.48
N PRO A 82 11.71 -3.81 0.02
CA PRO A 82 12.54 -2.97 0.89
C PRO A 82 11.76 -1.79 1.51
N VAL A 83 10.65 -1.39 0.88
CA VAL A 83 9.83 -0.27 1.33
C VAL A 83 8.63 -0.70 2.18
N LEU A 84 8.52 -1.98 2.58
CA LEU A 84 7.37 -2.48 3.36
C LEU A 84 7.13 -1.68 4.65
N HIS A 85 8.19 -1.31 5.37
CA HIS A 85 8.09 -0.53 6.60
C HIS A 85 7.57 0.90 6.40
N ILE A 86 7.48 1.36 5.15
CA ILE A 86 6.95 2.67 4.75
C ILE A 86 5.54 2.47 4.17
N CYS A 87 5.41 1.62 3.15
CA CYS A 87 4.16 1.46 2.40
C CYS A 87 3.10 0.66 3.15
N LYS A 88 3.51 -0.22 4.08
CA LYS A 88 2.64 -1.06 4.93
C LYS A 88 1.62 -1.87 4.15
N GLY A 89 1.96 -2.31 2.94
CA GLY A 89 1.13 -3.23 2.18
C GLY A 89 -0.05 -2.63 1.42
N ALA A 90 -0.12 -1.30 1.25
CA ALA A 90 -1.17 -0.60 0.48
C ALA A 90 -2.60 -0.97 0.94
N CYS A 91 -3.59 -1.02 0.02
CA CYS A 91 -4.96 -1.39 0.36
C CYS A 91 -5.13 -2.91 0.40
N MET A 92 -5.59 -3.47 1.53
CA MET A 92 -5.82 -4.91 1.68
C MET A 92 -7.09 -5.44 0.97
N PHE A 93 -7.94 -4.56 0.44
CA PHE A 93 -9.20 -4.94 -0.24
C PHE A 93 -9.12 -4.91 -1.77
N LEU A 94 -8.01 -4.41 -2.32
CA LEU A 94 -7.81 -4.42 -3.76
C LEU A 94 -7.17 -5.75 -4.16
N GLU A 95 -7.59 -6.27 -5.31
CA GLU A 95 -7.05 -7.49 -5.93
C GLU A 95 -6.82 -7.27 -7.42
N GLY A 96 -6.08 -8.19 -8.05
CA GLY A 96 -5.79 -8.16 -9.49
C GLY A 96 -5.18 -6.83 -9.96
N PRO A 97 -5.65 -6.26 -11.09
CA PRO A 97 -5.10 -5.01 -11.62
C PRO A 97 -5.20 -3.80 -10.66
N LEU A 98 -6.23 -3.75 -9.82
CA LEU A 98 -6.39 -2.68 -8.83
C LEU A 98 -5.35 -2.80 -7.70
N TRP A 99 -5.03 -4.04 -7.31
CA TRP A 99 -3.94 -4.30 -6.37
C TRP A 99 -2.60 -3.87 -6.96
N GLU A 100 -2.31 -4.25 -8.21
CA GLU A 100 -1.05 -3.91 -8.88
C GLU A 100 -0.86 -2.39 -8.95
N ALA A 101 -1.89 -1.66 -9.38
CA ALA A 101 -1.87 -0.20 -9.39
C ALA A 101 -1.64 0.39 -7.99
N SER A 102 -2.33 -0.14 -6.97
CA SER A 102 -2.17 0.31 -5.59
C SER A 102 -0.76 0.04 -5.04
N CYS A 103 -0.19 -1.13 -5.36
CA CYS A 103 1.16 -1.53 -4.98
C CYS A 103 2.21 -0.64 -5.66
N ASN A 104 2.06 -0.39 -6.96
CA ASN A 104 2.94 0.51 -7.72
C ASN A 104 2.91 1.93 -7.13
N ASN A 105 1.73 2.49 -6.89
CA ASN A 105 1.59 3.82 -6.31
C ASN A 105 2.21 3.88 -4.90
N ALA A 106 1.91 2.90 -4.04
CA ALA A 106 2.45 2.87 -2.69
C ALA A 106 3.97 2.65 -2.65
N TYR A 107 4.54 1.98 -3.65
CA TYR A 107 5.98 1.86 -3.82
C TYR A 107 6.59 3.21 -4.21
N SER A 108 6.05 3.85 -5.23
CA SER A 108 6.50 5.17 -5.70
C SER A 108 6.42 6.24 -4.61
N ASP A 109 5.33 6.27 -3.83
CA ASP A 109 5.18 7.19 -2.68
C ASP A 109 6.22 6.93 -1.59
N ALA A 110 6.62 5.67 -1.41
CA ALA A 110 7.57 5.27 -0.37
C ALA A 110 9.02 5.48 -0.78
N LEU A 111 9.32 5.51 -2.07
CA LEU A 111 10.68 5.52 -2.60
C LEU A 111 11.50 6.75 -2.17
N PRO A 112 10.96 7.98 -2.18
CA PRO A 112 11.69 9.14 -1.66
C PRO A 112 12.04 9.03 -0.18
N ILE A 113 11.13 8.48 0.63
CA ILE A 113 11.34 8.28 2.08
C ILE A 113 12.40 7.19 2.30
N PHE A 114 12.38 6.14 1.47
CA PHE A 114 13.38 5.09 1.48
C PHE A 114 14.76 5.68 1.16
N ALA A 115 14.90 6.39 0.03
CA ALA A 115 16.15 6.97 -0.41
C ALA A 115 16.72 7.97 0.62
N ALA A 116 15.89 8.90 1.09
CA ALA A 116 16.29 9.86 2.13
C ALA A 116 16.66 9.18 3.45
N GLY A 117 15.98 8.07 3.80
CA GLY A 117 16.31 7.29 4.99
C GLY A 117 17.67 6.61 4.91
N ILE A 118 18.03 6.07 3.74
CA ILE A 118 19.35 5.47 3.49
C ILE A 118 20.45 6.54 3.46
N GLU A 119 20.20 7.65 2.78
CA GLU A 119 21.12 8.81 2.75
C GLU A 119 21.37 9.35 4.15
N PHE A 120 20.32 9.53 4.95
CA PHE A 120 20.45 9.98 6.33
C PHE A 120 21.28 9.02 7.20
N LEU A 121 21.19 7.71 6.95
CA LEU A 121 21.90 6.71 7.74
C LEU A 121 23.36 6.51 7.30
N THR A 122 23.67 6.73 6.03
CA THR A 122 24.95 6.33 5.43
C THR A 122 25.74 7.49 4.82
N GLY A 123 25.10 8.63 4.57
CA GLY A 123 25.64 9.72 3.75
C GLY A 123 25.64 9.43 2.24
N LEU A 124 25.05 8.32 1.80
CA LEU A 124 25.05 7.87 0.40
C LEU A 124 23.62 7.78 -0.15
N VAL A 125 23.44 8.25 -1.38
CA VAL A 125 22.16 8.17 -2.10
C VAL A 125 22.05 6.81 -2.81
N PRO A 126 21.02 5.99 -2.54
CA PRO A 126 20.86 4.71 -3.23
C PRO A 126 20.41 4.92 -4.68
N ILE A 127 21.18 4.41 -5.64
CA ILE A 127 20.86 4.51 -7.07
C ILE A 127 20.28 3.20 -7.64
N TYR A 128 20.58 2.06 -7.02
CA TYR A 128 20.15 0.74 -7.49
C TYR A 128 19.82 -0.19 -6.32
N ILE A 129 18.82 -1.05 -6.49
CA ILE A 129 18.42 -2.06 -5.50
C ILE A 129 18.57 -3.46 -6.11
N GLU A 130 19.47 -4.25 -5.53
CA GLU A 130 19.60 -5.67 -5.84
C GLU A 130 18.54 -6.50 -5.09
N GLY A 131 17.96 -7.50 -5.76
CA GLY A 131 17.05 -8.45 -5.13
C GLY A 131 15.85 -8.85 -5.98
N HIS A 132 14.89 -9.53 -5.34
CA HIS A 132 13.65 -10.00 -5.96
C HIS A 132 12.62 -8.87 -6.05
N LEU A 133 12.86 -7.97 -7.00
CA LEU A 133 11.99 -6.84 -7.33
C LEU A 133 11.74 -6.82 -8.85
N PRO A 134 10.59 -6.30 -9.30
CA PRO A 134 10.40 -5.88 -10.68
C PRO A 134 11.57 -5.01 -11.18
N GLU A 135 12.00 -5.20 -12.43
CA GLU A 135 13.19 -4.52 -12.98
C GLU A 135 13.06 -2.99 -12.99
N ASP A 136 11.87 -2.48 -13.24
CA ASP A 136 11.53 -1.05 -13.21
C ASP A 136 11.64 -0.43 -11.80
N ARG A 137 11.69 -1.27 -10.74
CA ARG A 137 11.83 -0.82 -9.35
C ARG A 137 13.27 -0.87 -8.84
N LYS A 138 14.18 -1.48 -9.59
CA LYS A 138 15.59 -1.62 -9.17
C LYS A 138 16.37 -0.34 -9.40
N ASP A 139 16.11 0.36 -10.51
CA ASP A 139 16.70 1.68 -10.77
C ASP A 139 15.92 2.76 -10.02
N VAL A 140 16.46 3.20 -8.88
CA VAL A 140 15.74 4.05 -7.90
C VAL A 140 15.30 5.39 -8.51
N PHE A 141 16.11 5.92 -9.43
CA PHE A 141 15.90 7.23 -10.04
C PHE A 141 15.80 7.18 -11.57
N GLY A 142 15.78 5.99 -12.17
CA GLY A 142 15.75 5.83 -13.62
C GLY A 142 17.03 6.33 -14.32
N LEU A 143 18.17 6.32 -13.62
CA LEU A 143 19.43 6.88 -14.12
C LEU A 143 20.28 5.87 -14.90
N LEU A 144 19.99 4.58 -14.76
CA LEU A 144 20.79 3.47 -15.29
C LEU A 144 20.13 2.82 -16.51
N GLN A 145 18.80 2.88 -16.63
CA GLN A 145 18.10 2.37 -17.80
C GLN A 145 18.21 3.33 -19.00
N VAL A 146 18.57 2.79 -20.17
CA VAL A 146 18.47 3.52 -21.45
C VAL A 146 16.98 3.68 -21.77
N PRO A 147 16.50 4.88 -22.15
CA PRO A 147 15.09 5.08 -22.47
C PRO A 147 14.64 4.10 -23.56
N SER A 148 13.63 3.28 -23.26
CA SER A 148 12.99 2.47 -24.29
C SER A 148 12.21 3.41 -25.23
N PRO A 149 12.29 3.26 -26.56
CA PRO A 149 11.60 4.15 -27.50
C PRO A 149 10.06 4.13 -27.37
N SER A 150 9.50 3.18 -26.62
CA SER A 150 8.08 3.09 -26.28
C SER A 150 7.68 3.92 -25.05
N ALA A 151 8.62 4.51 -24.30
CA ALA A 151 8.35 5.34 -23.13
C ALA A 151 7.94 6.79 -23.47
N CYS A 152 7.82 7.14 -24.75
CA CYS A 152 7.21 8.40 -25.19
C CYS A 152 5.67 8.28 -25.16
N GLY A 153 5.12 7.86 -24.02
CA GLY A 153 3.69 7.74 -23.80
C GLY A 153 3.10 9.09 -23.43
N HIS A 154 2.60 9.81 -24.43
CA HIS A 154 1.72 10.98 -24.34
C HIS A 154 1.87 11.82 -23.06
N THR A 155 2.64 12.92 -23.13
CA THR A 155 2.48 14.03 -22.19
C THR A 155 1.01 14.42 -22.15
N LYS A 156 0.30 14.04 -21.08
CA LYS A 156 -1.06 14.51 -20.85
C LYS A 156 -0.96 16.04 -20.77
N PRO A 157 -1.73 16.78 -21.57
CA PRO A 157 -1.67 18.24 -21.52
C PRO A 157 -1.98 18.68 -20.09
N PHE A 158 -1.10 19.51 -19.53
CA PHE A 158 -1.33 20.19 -18.27
C PHE A 158 -1.89 21.59 -18.57
N PRO A 159 -2.94 22.04 -17.86
CA PRO A 159 -3.61 21.37 -16.76
C PRO A 159 -4.51 20.21 -17.23
N VAL A 160 -4.52 19.13 -16.44
CA VAL A 160 -5.42 17.99 -16.67
C VAL A 160 -6.85 18.50 -16.48
N PRO A 161 -7.74 18.41 -17.50
CA PRO A 161 -9.10 18.88 -17.37
C PRO A 161 -9.81 18.09 -16.27
N VAL A 162 -10.33 18.81 -15.27
CA VAL A 162 -11.15 18.22 -14.21
C VAL A 162 -12.49 17.85 -14.82
N VAL A 163 -12.78 16.55 -14.92
CA VAL A 163 -14.10 16.06 -15.33
C VAL A 163 -14.99 16.09 -14.08
N THR A 164 -15.97 16.99 -14.06
CA THR A 164 -17.05 16.96 -13.07
C THR A 164 -18.04 15.85 -13.46
N ALA A 165 -18.29 14.93 -12.54
CA ALA A 165 -19.33 13.90 -12.65
C ALA A 165 -20.71 14.48 -12.38
#